data_AF-A0A7J0CI39-F1
#
_entry.id   AF-A0A7J0CI39-F1
#
_cell.length_a   1.000
_cell.length_b   1.000
_cell.length_c   1.000
_cell.angle_alpha   90.00
_cell.angle_beta   90.00
_cell.angle_gamma   90.00
#
_symmetry.space_group_name_H-M   'P 1'
#
loop_
_entity.id
_entity.type
_entity.pdbx_description
1 polymer ?
#
loop_
_entity_poly.entity_id
_entity_poly.type
_entity_poly.pdbx_seq_one_letter_code
_entity_poly.pdbx_strand_id
1 'polypeptide(L)'
;MRELPMFERLYPDVQLTSPSERFVLRCDSEGIAVVTDTDRGQVVWRAGAAGRLLLGHGYEVVVEGGEDDDTVWRSGFAAPGAQYLILTDAGELELLDRSHVRLGNIRTGLTHPVPLGDAAPAAAITRDAYLVREEKMRRTVAREQGGWLRVCEYGKGGGMSYALTRPLVDWFEQEDTVLTWRRHLAGGSKSKSLMLCLVDSDGTVLWHEGTQRPQGPVPRESPTRTVGPHWRREGACATSP
;
A
#
# COMPACT_ATOMS: atom_id res chain seq x y z
N MET A 1 4.23 13.08 -13.65
CA MET A 1 3.12 12.96 -12.67
C MET A 1 2.67 11.50 -12.67
N ARG A 2 2.61 10.83 -11.51
CA ARG A 2 2.27 9.38 -11.39
C ARG A 2 0.85 9.12 -10.89
N GLU A 3 0.21 10.16 -10.38
CA GLU A 3 -1.13 10.14 -9.82
C GLU A 3 -1.83 11.44 -10.21
N LEU A 4 -3.14 11.37 -10.40
CA LEU A 4 -4.02 12.50 -10.59
C LEU A 4 -4.83 12.68 -9.29
N PRO A 5 -4.51 13.69 -8.46
CA PRO A 5 -5.27 14.03 -7.28
C PRO A 5 -6.75 14.31 -7.58
N MET A 6 -7.60 14.12 -6.58
CA MET A 6 -9.00 14.52 -6.63
C MET A 6 -9.12 16.00 -7.05
N PHE A 7 -10.07 16.28 -7.94
CA PHE A 7 -10.32 17.58 -8.58
C PHE A 7 -9.26 18.06 -9.58
N GLU A 8 -8.10 17.42 -9.65
CA GLU A 8 -7.13 17.72 -10.68
C GLU A 8 -7.62 17.15 -12.02
N ARG A 9 -7.52 17.99 -13.05
CA ARG A 9 -7.99 17.67 -14.40
C ARG A 9 -6.82 17.20 -15.24
N LEU A 10 -7.04 16.15 -16.00
CA LEU A 10 -6.15 15.77 -17.09
C LEU A 10 -6.34 16.75 -18.25
N TYR A 11 -5.45 17.74 -18.32
CA TYR A 11 -5.41 18.69 -19.43
C TYR A 11 -4.80 18.04 -20.69
N PRO A 12 -5.09 18.54 -21.90
CA PRO A 12 -4.61 17.95 -23.16
C PRO A 12 -3.08 17.82 -23.28
N ASP A 13 -2.33 18.70 -22.63
CA ASP A 13 -0.87 18.74 -22.59
C ASP A 13 -0.27 17.93 -21.42
N VAL A 14 -1.11 17.41 -20.54
CA VAL A 14 -0.72 16.60 -19.39
C VAL A 14 -0.90 15.13 -19.73
N GLN A 15 0.08 14.33 -19.30
CA GLN A 15 -0.02 12.88 -19.36
C GLN A 15 0.28 12.25 -18.00
N LEU A 16 -0.39 11.15 -17.73
CA LEU A 16 -0.15 10.27 -16.60
C LEU A 16 0.50 9.00 -17.12
N THR A 17 1.68 8.68 -16.62
CA THR A 17 2.50 7.56 -17.11
C THR A 17 2.61 6.49 -16.04
N SER A 18 2.47 5.22 -16.42
CA SER A 18 2.66 4.09 -15.50
C SER A 18 4.10 4.03 -14.99
N PRO A 19 4.37 3.39 -13.83
CA PRO A 19 5.73 3.28 -13.31
C PRO A 19 6.75 2.66 -14.27
N SER A 20 6.33 1.69 -15.08
CA SER A 20 7.12 1.04 -16.14
C SER A 20 7.23 1.87 -17.43
N GLU A 21 6.55 3.00 -17.51
CA GLU A 21 6.45 3.88 -18.69
C GLU A 21 5.77 3.27 -19.92
N ARG A 22 5.32 2.01 -19.84
CA ARG A 22 4.62 1.31 -20.92
C ARG A 22 3.21 1.82 -21.18
N PHE A 23 2.51 2.30 -20.16
CA PHE A 23 1.15 2.80 -20.33
C PHE A 23 1.11 4.30 -20.11
N VAL A 24 0.38 4.99 -20.99
CA VAL A 24 0.19 6.44 -20.91
C VAL A 24 -1.29 6.77 -21.01
N LEU A 25 -1.80 7.48 -20.01
CA LEU A 25 -3.11 8.15 -20.04
C LEU A 25 -2.90 9.60 -20.51
N ARG A 26 -3.56 9.96 -21.60
CA ARG A 26 -3.55 11.32 -22.19
C ARG A 26 -4.81 11.55 -23.01
N CYS A 27 -5.07 12.79 -23.41
CA CYS A 27 -6.11 13.07 -24.41
C CYS A 27 -5.63 12.70 -25.82
N ASP A 28 -6.51 12.09 -26.62
CA ASP A 28 -6.27 11.86 -28.05
C ASP A 28 -6.65 13.09 -28.90
N SER A 29 -6.57 12.97 -30.22
CA SER A 29 -6.90 14.05 -31.16
C SER A 29 -8.37 14.47 -31.15
N GLU A 30 -9.25 13.63 -30.60
CA GLU A 30 -10.68 13.95 -30.42
C GLU A 30 -10.95 14.58 -29.04
N GLY A 31 -9.91 14.78 -28.23
CA GLY A 31 -10.05 15.27 -26.86
C GLY A 31 -10.59 14.23 -25.89
N ILE A 32 -10.54 12.94 -26.24
CA ILE A 32 -10.98 11.84 -25.37
C ILE A 32 -9.78 11.32 -24.58
N ALA A 33 -9.95 11.18 -23.26
CA ALA A 33 -8.93 10.55 -22.43
C ALA A 33 -8.80 9.06 -22.77
N VAL A 34 -7.57 8.62 -23.09
CA VAL A 34 -7.24 7.26 -23.49
C VAL A 34 -6.02 6.74 -22.75
N VAL A 35 -6.04 5.46 -22.38
CA VAL A 35 -4.84 4.74 -21.98
C VAL A 35 -4.29 4.01 -23.20
N THR A 36 -3.04 4.28 -23.55
CA THR A 36 -2.32 3.64 -24.65
C THR A 36 -1.21 2.75 -24.12
N ASP A 37 -1.14 1.51 -24.61
CA ASP A 37 0.04 0.63 -24.51
C ASP A 37 1.06 1.11 -25.54
N THR A 38 2.15 1.74 -25.09
CA THR A 38 3.14 2.38 -25.98
C THR A 38 3.97 1.37 -26.75
N ASP A 39 4.19 0.17 -26.19
CA ASP A 39 4.91 -0.91 -26.86
C ASP A 39 4.13 -1.43 -28.07
N ARG A 40 2.80 -1.46 -27.97
CA ARG A 40 1.90 -1.99 -29.01
C ARG A 40 1.25 -0.92 -29.88
N GLY A 41 1.31 0.34 -29.46
CA GLY A 41 0.56 1.44 -30.07
C GLY A 41 -0.96 1.25 -29.99
N GLN A 42 -1.47 0.55 -28.97
CA GLN A 42 -2.88 0.18 -28.86
C GLN A 42 -3.57 0.90 -27.71
N VAL A 43 -4.80 1.36 -27.96
CA VAL A 43 -5.67 1.89 -26.90
C VAL A 43 -6.26 0.73 -26.11
N VAL A 44 -6.01 0.69 -24.80
CA VAL A 44 -6.50 -0.37 -23.89
C VAL A 44 -7.66 0.11 -23.01
N TRP A 45 -7.89 1.41 -22.94
CA TRP A 45 -9.04 2.02 -22.27
C TRP A 45 -9.34 3.40 -22.87
N ARG A 46 -10.62 3.77 -22.95
CA ARG A 46 -11.12 5.04 -23.51
C ARG A 46 -12.25 5.57 -22.64
N ALA A 47 -12.23 6.85 -22.30
CA ALA A 47 -13.37 7.52 -21.68
C ALA A 47 -14.55 7.62 -22.66
N GLY A 48 -15.78 7.65 -22.17
CA GLY A 48 -16.96 7.63 -23.05
C GLY A 48 -17.29 8.97 -23.72
N ALA A 49 -16.56 10.05 -23.42
CA ALA A 49 -16.77 11.37 -24.02
C ALA A 49 -15.47 12.18 -24.08
N ALA A 50 -15.47 13.20 -24.93
CA ALA A 50 -14.41 14.20 -25.00
C ALA A 50 -14.54 15.22 -23.85
N GLY A 51 -13.40 15.69 -23.34
CA GLY A 51 -13.36 16.68 -22.27
C GLY A 51 -12.20 16.45 -21.30
N ARG A 52 -12.32 17.05 -20.11
CA ARG A 52 -11.31 16.98 -19.04
C ARG A 52 -11.66 15.85 -18.08
N LEU A 53 -10.81 14.83 -18.01
CA LEU A 53 -10.98 13.71 -17.10
C LEU A 53 -10.48 14.08 -15.69
N LEU A 54 -11.24 13.72 -14.66
CA LEU A 54 -10.85 13.92 -13.27
C LEU A 54 -11.53 12.91 -12.33
N LEU A 55 -11.00 12.80 -11.11
CA LEU A 55 -11.71 12.24 -9.97
C LEU A 55 -12.55 13.35 -9.31
N GLY A 56 -13.87 13.32 -9.51
CA GLY A 56 -14.79 14.40 -9.14
C GLY A 56 -15.36 14.32 -7.72
N HIS A 57 -16.23 15.28 -7.35
CA HIS A 57 -16.83 15.43 -6.01
C HIS A 57 -17.59 14.19 -5.51
N GLY A 58 -18.15 13.38 -6.42
CA GLY A 58 -18.83 12.13 -6.09
C GLY A 58 -17.90 10.95 -5.79
N TYR A 59 -16.58 11.16 -5.77
CA TYR A 59 -15.57 10.10 -5.75
C TYR A 59 -15.67 9.14 -6.95
N GLU A 60 -16.14 9.68 -8.07
CA GLU A 60 -16.33 9.00 -9.34
C GLU A 60 -15.37 9.59 -10.36
N VAL A 61 -14.88 8.77 -11.29
CA VAL A 61 -14.12 9.29 -12.44
C VAL A 61 -15.13 9.86 -13.44
N VAL A 62 -14.95 11.13 -13.77
CA VAL A 62 -15.86 11.87 -14.64
C VAL A 62 -15.10 12.57 -15.75
N VAL A 63 -15.84 12.95 -16.79
CA VAL A 63 -15.36 13.88 -17.81
C VAL A 63 -16.24 15.12 -17.77
N GLU A 64 -15.59 16.27 -17.63
CA GLU A 64 -16.21 17.59 -17.74
C GLU A 64 -16.03 18.16 -19.15
N GLY A 65 -17.11 18.63 -19.75
CA GLY A 65 -17.14 19.22 -21.09
C GLY A 65 -17.76 20.63 -21.08
N GLY A 66 -17.58 21.36 -22.19
CA GLY A 66 -18.13 22.71 -22.36
C GLY A 66 -17.41 23.80 -21.53
N GLU A 67 -17.97 25.00 -21.57
CA GLU A 67 -17.45 26.18 -20.85
C GLU A 67 -17.83 26.16 -19.35
N ASP A 68 -18.95 25.50 -19.00
CA ASP A 68 -19.50 25.46 -17.64
C ASP A 68 -19.03 24.26 -16.81
N ASP A 69 -18.05 23.49 -17.30
CA ASP A 69 -17.53 22.27 -16.66
C ASP A 69 -18.62 21.21 -16.37
N ASP A 70 -19.62 21.10 -17.25
CA ASP A 70 -20.71 20.14 -17.10
C ASP A 70 -20.20 18.70 -17.22
N THR A 71 -20.67 17.82 -16.34
CA THR A 71 -20.28 16.41 -16.40
C THR A 71 -20.98 15.67 -17.54
N VAL A 72 -20.25 15.41 -18.62
CA VAL A 72 -20.74 14.75 -19.84
C VAL A 72 -20.58 13.23 -19.84
N TRP A 73 -19.70 12.69 -18.99
CA TRP A 73 -19.52 11.24 -18.82
C TRP A 73 -19.09 10.89 -17.40
N ARG A 74 -19.42 9.65 -16.98
CA ARG A 74 -19.17 9.08 -15.66
C ARG A 74 -18.72 7.63 -15.80
N SER A 75 -17.87 7.17 -14.88
CA SER A 75 -17.41 5.77 -14.86
C SER A 75 -18.47 4.76 -14.47
N GLY A 76 -19.60 5.20 -13.90
CA GLY A 76 -20.74 4.36 -13.51
C GLY A 76 -20.66 3.84 -12.07
N PHE A 77 -19.65 4.24 -11.30
CA PHE A 77 -19.54 3.93 -9.88
C PHE A 77 -18.71 4.97 -9.14
N ALA A 78 -19.09 5.22 -7.90
CA ALA A 78 -18.34 6.03 -6.95
C ALA A 78 -17.50 5.14 -6.03
N ALA A 79 -16.30 5.58 -5.67
CA ALA A 79 -15.43 4.97 -4.66
C ALA A 79 -15.24 5.93 -3.46
N PRO A 80 -16.21 5.99 -2.52
CA PRO A 80 -16.17 6.95 -1.41
C PRO A 80 -14.83 6.99 -0.69
N GLY A 81 -14.26 8.19 -0.55
CA GLY A 81 -12.96 8.40 0.08
C GLY A 81 -11.76 8.31 -0.86
N ALA A 82 -11.97 8.06 -2.16
CA ALA A 82 -10.91 8.15 -3.15
C ALA A 82 -10.31 9.55 -3.18
N GLN A 83 -8.99 9.63 -3.25
CA GLN A 83 -8.21 10.87 -3.31
C GLN A 83 -7.27 10.90 -4.51
N TYR A 84 -6.94 9.73 -5.07
CA TYR A 84 -6.00 9.62 -6.18
C TYR A 84 -6.55 8.69 -7.24
N LEU A 85 -6.39 9.09 -8.51
CA LEU A 85 -6.49 8.23 -9.67
C LEU A 85 -5.08 7.92 -10.17
N ILE A 86 -4.74 6.65 -10.31
CA ILE A 86 -3.41 6.21 -10.78
C ILE A 86 -3.53 5.35 -12.04
N LEU A 87 -2.49 5.37 -12.86
CA LEU A 87 -2.32 4.44 -13.98
C LEU A 87 -1.37 3.32 -13.57
N THR A 88 -1.78 2.08 -13.86
CA THR A 88 -1.01 0.90 -13.47
C THR A 88 -0.13 0.35 -14.59
N ASP A 89 0.89 -0.43 -14.21
CA ASP A 89 1.71 -1.23 -15.13
C ASP A 89 0.93 -2.37 -15.83
N ALA A 90 -0.35 -2.55 -15.47
CA ALA A 90 -1.27 -3.43 -16.20
C ALA A 90 -2.12 -2.67 -17.23
N GLY A 91 -1.93 -1.35 -17.38
CA GLY A 91 -2.76 -0.50 -18.23
C GLY A 91 -4.14 -0.19 -17.66
N GLU A 92 -4.32 -0.43 -16.37
CA GLU A 92 -5.57 -0.19 -15.65
C GLU A 92 -5.55 1.13 -14.87
N LEU A 93 -6.71 1.76 -14.71
CA LEU A 93 -6.88 2.90 -13.82
C LEU A 93 -7.44 2.45 -12.47
N GLU A 94 -6.84 2.92 -11.38
CA GLU A 94 -7.25 2.59 -10.01
C GLU A 94 -7.50 3.84 -9.17
N LEU A 95 -8.47 3.71 -8.26
CA LEU A 95 -8.84 4.72 -7.29
C LEU A 95 -8.24 4.33 -5.94
N LEU A 96 -7.46 5.23 -5.33
CA LEU A 96 -6.85 5.03 -4.02
C LEU A 96 -7.40 6.03 -3.01
N ASP A 97 -7.50 5.61 -1.74
CA ASP A 97 -7.76 6.54 -0.63
C ASP A 97 -6.53 7.40 -0.29
N ARG A 98 -6.68 8.32 0.67
CA ARG A 98 -5.57 9.15 1.18
C ARG A 98 -4.38 8.34 1.72
N SER A 99 -4.61 7.08 2.08
CA SER A 99 -3.62 6.17 2.68
C SER A 99 -2.97 5.28 1.64
N HIS A 100 -3.24 5.51 0.34
CA HIS A 100 -2.84 4.67 -0.80
C HIS A 100 -3.39 3.24 -0.77
N VAL A 101 -4.49 3.02 -0.05
CA VAL A 101 -5.25 1.76 -0.10
C VAL A 101 -6.21 1.79 -1.29
N ARG A 102 -6.22 0.71 -2.07
CA ARG A 102 -7.02 0.58 -3.29
C ARG A 102 -8.51 0.46 -2.98
N LEU A 103 -9.31 1.38 -3.50
CA LEU A 103 -10.77 1.40 -3.33
C LEU A 103 -11.53 0.87 -4.56
N GLY A 104 -10.93 0.95 -5.74
CA GLY A 104 -11.56 0.46 -6.94
C GLY A 104 -10.64 0.43 -8.15
N ASN A 105 -11.13 -0.20 -9.20
CA ASN A 105 -10.55 -0.22 -10.53
C ASN A 105 -11.62 0.18 -11.54
N ILE A 106 -11.25 1.00 -12.51
CA ILE A 106 -12.21 1.61 -13.44
C ILE A 106 -13.02 0.58 -14.24
N ARG A 107 -12.43 -0.59 -14.51
CA ARG A 107 -13.02 -1.65 -15.31
C ARG A 107 -13.82 -2.63 -14.46
N THR A 108 -13.34 -2.96 -13.26
CA THR A 108 -13.96 -3.99 -12.41
C THR A 108 -14.85 -3.41 -11.31
N GLY A 109 -14.86 -2.09 -11.12
CA GLY A 109 -15.62 -1.42 -10.06
C GLY A 109 -14.91 -1.41 -8.71
N LEU A 110 -15.71 -1.39 -7.64
CA LEU A 110 -15.23 -1.33 -6.26
C LEU A 110 -14.42 -2.56 -5.87
N THR A 111 -13.41 -2.34 -5.03
CA THR A 111 -12.61 -3.39 -4.40
C THR A 111 -12.73 -3.32 -2.89
N HIS A 112 -12.59 -4.47 -2.24
CA HIS A 112 -12.65 -4.58 -0.78
C HIS A 112 -11.31 -5.11 -0.25
N PRO A 113 -10.27 -4.25 -0.18
CA PRO A 113 -8.99 -4.68 0.36
C PRO A 113 -9.13 -5.08 1.83
N VAL A 114 -8.43 -6.13 2.22
CA VAL A 114 -8.54 -6.75 3.54
C VAL A 114 -7.57 -6.09 4.53
N PRO A 115 -8.07 -5.52 5.64
CA PRO A 115 -7.20 -5.07 6.72
C PRO A 115 -6.61 -6.28 7.47
N LEU A 116 -5.29 -6.34 7.57
CA LEU A 116 -4.56 -7.44 8.23
C LEU A 116 -4.40 -7.24 9.74
N GLY A 117 -4.84 -6.10 10.28
CA GLY A 117 -4.57 -5.70 11.66
C GLY A 117 -3.19 -5.05 11.83
N ASP A 118 -2.69 -5.03 13.07
CA ASP A 118 -1.52 -4.25 13.47
C ASP A 118 -0.19 -5.03 13.43
N ALA A 119 -0.22 -6.29 13.01
CA ALA A 119 0.94 -7.12 12.73
C ALA A 119 0.68 -8.07 11.55
N ALA A 120 1.59 -8.15 10.59
CA ALA A 120 1.52 -9.12 9.49
C ALA A 120 2.90 -9.37 8.85
N PRO A 121 3.16 -10.56 8.28
CA PRO A 121 4.31 -10.77 7.40
C PRO A 121 4.29 -9.77 6.24
N ALA A 122 5.45 -9.26 5.82
CA ALA A 122 5.51 -8.31 4.71
C ALA A 122 4.95 -8.87 3.40
N ALA A 123 5.11 -10.19 3.17
CA ALA A 123 4.57 -10.89 2.01
C ALA A 123 3.03 -10.98 2.01
N ALA A 124 2.39 -10.91 3.19
CA ALA A 124 0.93 -10.90 3.30
C ALA A 124 0.32 -9.54 2.92
N ILE A 125 1.12 -8.47 2.97
CA ILE A 125 0.71 -7.13 2.52
C ILE A 125 0.77 -7.12 0.99
N THR A 126 -0.41 -7.16 0.35
CA THR A 126 -0.57 -7.20 -1.10
C THR A 126 -1.31 -5.94 -1.58
N ARG A 127 -1.72 -5.90 -2.86
CA ARG A 127 -2.57 -4.80 -3.35
C ARG A 127 -3.98 -4.84 -2.77
N ASP A 128 -4.43 -6.04 -2.37
CA ASP A 128 -5.77 -6.29 -1.85
C ASP A 128 -5.74 -6.64 -0.36
N ALA A 129 -4.61 -6.47 0.32
CA ALA A 129 -4.49 -6.65 1.76
C ALA A 129 -3.44 -5.71 2.36
N TYR A 130 -3.77 -5.02 3.45
CA TYR A 130 -2.93 -3.96 4.00
C TYR A 130 -2.81 -4.04 5.53
N LEU A 131 -1.65 -3.67 6.06
CA LEU A 131 -1.47 -3.53 7.51
C LEU A 131 -2.20 -2.27 7.97
N VAL A 132 -2.90 -2.34 9.11
CA VAL A 132 -3.60 -1.18 9.66
C VAL A 132 -3.59 -1.16 11.18
N ARG A 133 -3.34 0.02 11.74
CA ARG A 133 -3.56 0.30 13.16
C ARG A 133 -4.45 1.53 13.28
N GLU A 134 -5.63 1.35 13.85
CA GLU A 134 -6.59 2.43 14.07
C GLU A 134 -6.61 2.85 15.55
N GLU A 135 -5.99 3.99 15.84
CA GLU A 135 -6.05 4.64 17.15
C GLU A 135 -6.34 6.14 16.97
N LYS A 136 -5.74 7.01 17.79
CA LYS A 136 -5.78 8.48 17.59
C LYS A 136 -5.31 8.90 16.19
N MET A 137 -4.41 8.12 15.59
CA MET A 137 -3.87 8.30 14.26
C MET A 137 -3.98 6.95 13.54
N ARG A 138 -4.58 6.97 12.35
CA ARG A 138 -4.67 5.79 11.48
C ARG A 138 -3.32 5.61 10.81
N ARG A 139 -2.75 4.42 10.94
CA ARG A 139 -1.50 4.04 10.31
C ARG A 139 -1.74 2.88 9.38
N THR A 140 -1.21 2.97 8.17
CA THR A 140 -1.35 1.90 7.17
C THR A 140 -0.02 1.59 6.52
N VAL A 141 0.14 0.33 6.14
CA VAL A 141 1.19 -0.10 5.21
C VAL A 141 0.50 -0.80 4.05
N ALA A 142 0.57 -0.19 2.87
CA ALA A 142 -0.04 -0.69 1.65
C ALA A 142 1.05 -1.00 0.61
N ARG A 143 0.85 -2.03 -0.21
CA ARG A 143 1.79 -2.36 -1.28
C ARG A 143 1.47 -1.58 -2.54
N GLU A 144 2.45 -0.81 -3.01
CA GLU A 144 2.36 -0.09 -4.27
C GLU A 144 2.81 -0.94 -5.46
N GLN A 145 2.57 -0.41 -6.65
CA GLN A 145 3.17 -0.93 -7.87
C GLN A 145 4.71 -0.89 -7.81
N GLY A 146 5.36 -1.82 -8.50
CA GLY A 146 6.80 -2.03 -8.36
C GLY A 146 7.22 -2.72 -7.05
N GLY A 147 6.26 -3.06 -6.18
CA GLY A 147 6.47 -3.90 -5.01
C GLY A 147 7.07 -3.18 -3.81
N TRP A 148 6.93 -1.86 -3.75
CA TRP A 148 7.34 -1.01 -2.62
C TRP A 148 6.21 -1.03 -1.58
N LEU A 149 6.53 -0.71 -0.32
CA LEU A 149 5.50 -0.50 0.70
C LEU A 149 5.38 1.00 0.99
N ARG A 150 4.17 1.55 0.87
CA ARG A 150 3.86 2.90 1.32
C ARG A 150 3.40 2.84 2.76
N VAL A 151 4.06 3.59 3.61
CA VAL A 151 3.64 3.83 4.98
C VAL A 151 2.93 5.17 5.05
N CYS A 152 1.76 5.20 5.66
CA CYS A 152 0.96 6.41 5.85
C CYS A 152 0.54 6.53 7.31
N GLU A 153 0.63 7.73 7.87
CA GLU A 153 0.16 8.06 9.21
C GLU A 153 -0.70 9.32 9.15
N TYR A 154 -2.01 9.18 9.33
CA TYR A 154 -2.96 10.29 9.23
C TYR A 154 -3.82 10.44 10.48
N GLY A 155 -3.91 11.68 10.98
CA GLY A 155 -4.78 12.07 12.08
C GLY A 155 -5.61 13.31 11.73
N LYS A 156 -6.33 13.85 12.71
CA LYS A 156 -7.21 15.01 12.52
C LYS A 156 -6.51 16.29 12.03
N GLY A 157 -5.20 16.44 12.30
CA GLY A 157 -4.42 17.65 11.99
C GLY A 157 -3.48 17.53 10.79
N GLY A 158 -3.54 16.43 10.03
CA GLY A 158 -2.62 16.16 8.93
C GLY A 158 -2.02 14.76 9.00
N GLY A 159 -0.99 14.52 8.21
CA GLY A 159 -0.26 13.26 8.26
C GLY A 159 0.96 13.25 7.37
N MET A 160 1.65 12.12 7.40
CA MET A 160 2.88 11.88 6.66
C MET A 160 2.78 10.58 5.89
N SER A 161 3.49 10.52 4.77
CA SER A 161 3.68 9.30 4.02
C SER A 161 5.13 9.16 3.58
N TYR A 162 5.63 7.93 3.56
CA TYR A 162 6.96 7.61 3.07
C TYR A 162 6.98 6.20 2.47
N ALA A 163 7.94 5.94 1.59
CA ALA A 163 8.04 4.66 0.90
C ALA A 163 9.22 3.83 1.41
N LEU A 164 8.98 2.52 1.59
CA LEU A 164 9.99 1.51 1.82
C LEU A 164 10.34 0.88 0.47
N THR A 165 11.61 0.95 0.10
CA THR A 165 12.10 0.54 -1.22
C THR A 165 11.98 -0.96 -1.43
N ARG A 166 11.86 -1.38 -2.68
CA ARG A 166 11.76 -2.80 -3.03
C ARG A 166 12.84 -3.69 -2.38
N PRO A 167 14.15 -3.34 -2.40
CA PRO A 167 15.17 -4.18 -1.75
C PRO A 167 14.98 -4.35 -0.24
N LEU A 168 14.46 -3.32 0.44
CA LEU A 168 14.16 -3.40 1.86
C LEU A 168 12.91 -4.25 2.12
N VAL A 169 11.90 -4.13 1.26
CA VAL A 169 10.69 -4.96 1.31
C VAL A 169 11.03 -6.44 1.07
N ASP A 170 11.87 -6.74 0.08
CA ASP A 170 12.37 -8.10 -0.16
C ASP A 170 13.10 -8.65 1.08
N TRP A 171 13.87 -7.80 1.77
CA TRP A 171 14.50 -8.17 3.04
C TRP A 171 13.47 -8.35 4.19
N PHE A 172 12.32 -7.68 4.19
CA PHE A 172 11.26 -7.93 5.18
C PHE A 172 10.48 -9.22 4.95
N GLU A 173 10.51 -9.78 3.74
CA GLU A 173 9.80 -11.01 3.37
C GLU A 173 10.52 -12.28 3.87
N GLN A 174 11.15 -12.19 5.04
CA GLN A 174 11.78 -13.31 5.73
C GLN A 174 10.74 -14.15 6.48
N GLU A 175 10.94 -15.47 6.49
CA GLU A 175 10.14 -16.39 7.31
C GLU A 175 10.21 -16.00 8.80
N ASP A 176 9.14 -16.31 9.54
CA ASP A 176 9.04 -16.08 10.99
C ASP A 176 9.24 -14.61 11.43
N THR A 177 9.05 -13.66 10.52
CA THR A 177 9.05 -12.23 10.83
C THR A 177 7.73 -11.55 10.50
N VAL A 178 7.40 -10.50 11.26
CA VAL A 178 6.22 -9.67 11.02
C VAL A 178 6.55 -8.19 11.10
N LEU A 179 5.94 -7.40 10.22
CA LEU A 179 5.86 -5.95 10.34
C LEU A 179 4.78 -5.59 11.34
N THR A 180 5.11 -4.76 12.32
CA THR A 180 4.18 -4.30 13.37
C THR A 180 4.59 -2.94 13.93
N TRP A 181 3.68 -2.31 14.68
CA TRP A 181 3.91 -1.00 15.30
C TRP A 181 4.37 -1.14 16.76
N ARG A 182 5.62 -0.79 17.06
CA ARG A 182 6.19 -0.88 18.41
C ARG A 182 6.64 0.47 18.93
N ARG A 183 6.53 0.67 20.24
CA ARG A 183 7.16 1.81 20.92
C ARG A 183 8.66 1.55 21.02
N HIS A 184 9.44 2.24 20.20
CA HIS A 184 10.89 2.10 20.13
C HIS A 184 11.59 3.44 20.39
N LEU A 185 12.87 3.42 20.76
CA LEU A 185 13.66 4.64 20.88
C LEU A 185 14.13 5.03 19.48
N ALA A 186 13.72 6.21 19.00
CA ALA A 186 14.34 6.77 17.79
C ALA A 186 15.77 7.16 18.15
N GLY A 187 16.75 6.93 17.27
CA GLY A 187 18.16 7.19 17.54
C GLY A 187 18.40 8.56 18.17
N GLY A 188 18.84 8.58 19.44
CA GLY A 188 19.11 9.81 20.21
C GLY A 188 17.95 10.37 21.05
N SER A 189 16.72 9.86 20.91
CA SER A 189 15.57 10.27 21.73
C SER A 189 15.56 9.57 23.09
N LYS A 190 15.19 10.30 24.15
CA LYS A 190 14.88 9.74 25.49
C LYS A 190 13.45 9.21 25.61
N SER A 191 12.59 9.52 24.64
CA SER A 191 11.18 9.09 24.61
C SER A 191 10.96 8.02 23.54
N LYS A 192 10.18 7.00 23.87
CA LYS A 192 9.76 5.98 22.90
C LYS A 192 8.65 6.54 22.01
N SER A 193 8.87 6.51 20.71
CA SER A 193 7.86 6.81 19.70
C SER A 193 7.30 5.51 19.15
N LEU A 194 6.03 5.52 18.73
CA LEU A 194 5.47 4.39 17.98
C LEU A 194 6.06 4.42 16.57
N MET A 195 6.71 3.33 16.16
CA MET A 195 7.40 3.20 14.88
C MET A 195 7.02 1.88 14.22
N LEU A 196 7.11 1.83 12.90
CA LEU A 196 7.04 0.56 12.18
C LEU A 196 8.32 -0.24 12.43
N CYS A 197 8.17 -1.50 12.79
CA CYS A 197 9.27 -2.41 13.11
C CYS A 197 9.07 -3.75 12.41
N LEU A 198 10.18 -4.38 12.03
CA LEU A 198 10.21 -5.82 11.77
C LEU A 198 10.61 -6.53 13.07
N VAL A 199 9.83 -7.52 13.47
CA VAL A 199 10.12 -8.36 14.64
C VAL A 199 10.17 -9.83 14.24
N ASP A 200 11.03 -10.60 14.89
CA ASP A 200 11.05 -12.07 14.79
C ASP A 200 9.98 -12.72 15.70
N SER A 201 9.95 -14.06 15.69
CA SER A 201 9.05 -14.88 16.51
C SER A 201 9.22 -14.68 18.01
N ASP A 202 10.41 -14.28 18.48
CA ASP A 202 10.69 -14.00 19.89
C ASP A 202 10.33 -12.57 20.28
N GLY A 203 9.91 -11.75 19.32
CA GLY A 203 9.58 -10.34 19.50
C GLY A 203 10.79 -9.42 19.51
N THR A 204 11.96 -9.92 19.12
CA THR A 204 13.18 -9.11 18.95
C THR A 204 12.99 -8.19 17.75
N VAL A 205 13.32 -6.91 17.93
CA VAL A 205 13.27 -5.91 16.85
C VAL A 205 14.49 -6.09 15.96
N LEU A 206 14.28 -6.56 14.74
CA LEU A 206 15.31 -6.76 13.72
C LEU A 206 15.53 -5.51 12.87
N TRP A 207 14.48 -4.70 12.72
CA TRP A 207 14.52 -3.42 12.01
C TRP A 207 13.49 -2.47 12.59
N HIS A 208 13.76 -1.17 12.54
CA HIS A 208 12.79 -0.13 12.83
C HIS A 208 12.93 1.05 11.85
N GLU A 209 11.84 1.80 11.72
CA GLU A 209 11.80 3.06 10.96
C GLU A 209 13.00 3.96 11.29
N GLY A 210 13.60 4.55 10.25
CA GLY A 210 14.85 5.33 10.33
C GLY A 210 16.12 4.52 10.10
N THR A 211 16.05 3.19 10.07
CA THR A 211 17.19 2.33 9.73
C THR A 211 17.33 2.18 8.22
N GLN A 212 18.32 2.85 7.62
CA GLN A 212 18.51 2.87 6.15
C GLN A 212 19.20 1.62 5.58
N ARG A 213 19.91 0.84 6.40
CA ARG A 213 20.58 -0.39 5.97
C ARG A 213 20.36 -1.48 7.03
N PRO A 214 19.52 -2.48 6.78
CA PRO A 214 19.43 -3.62 7.69
C PRO A 214 20.78 -4.34 7.73
N GLN A 215 21.12 -4.93 8.88
CA GLN A 215 22.22 -5.89 8.95
C GLN A 215 21.83 -7.14 8.12
N GLY A 216 22.80 -8.02 7.80
CA GLY A 216 22.60 -9.17 6.90
C GLY A 216 21.36 -10.04 7.19
N PRO A 217 21.02 -11.02 6.33
CA PRO A 217 19.84 -11.86 6.52
C PRO A 217 19.79 -12.42 7.95
N VAL A 218 18.60 -12.44 8.55
CA VAL A 218 18.40 -12.91 9.92
C VAL A 218 18.89 -14.36 9.96
N PRO A 219 19.89 -14.68 10.80
CA PRO A 219 20.35 -16.05 10.92
C PRO A 219 19.18 -16.94 11.33
N ARG A 220 18.96 -18.02 10.58
CA ARG A 220 18.10 -19.12 11.06
C ARG A 220 18.78 -19.70 12.29
N GLU A 221 18.34 -19.34 13.48
CA GLU A 221 18.65 -20.17 14.63
C GLU A 221 17.98 -21.52 14.37
N SER A 222 18.80 -22.53 14.05
CA SER A 222 18.35 -23.92 14.06
C SER A 222 17.70 -24.14 15.42
N PRO A 223 16.51 -24.75 15.52
CA PRO A 223 15.84 -24.92 16.80
C PRO A 223 16.85 -25.57 17.73
N THR A 224 17.36 -24.79 18.68
CA THR A 224 18.24 -25.32 19.70
C THR A 224 17.37 -26.36 20.35
N ARG A 225 17.76 -27.63 20.15
CA ARG A 225 17.20 -28.76 20.87
C ARG A 225 17.54 -28.49 22.33
N THR A 226 16.71 -27.68 22.97
CA THR A 226 16.68 -27.50 24.40
C THR A 226 16.24 -28.86 24.90
N VAL A 227 17.24 -29.70 25.15
CA VAL A 227 17.10 -30.85 26.02
C VAL A 227 16.62 -30.23 27.32
N GLY A 228 15.30 -30.30 27.53
CA GLY A 228 14.66 -29.72 28.68
C GLY A 228 15.32 -30.24 29.96
N PRO A 229 15.31 -29.46 31.05
CA PRO A 229 15.73 -29.99 32.33
C PRO A 229 14.87 -31.21 32.63
N HIS A 230 15.57 -32.34 32.76
CA HIS A 230 15.06 -33.60 33.28
C HIS A 230 14.29 -33.30 34.58
N TRP A 231 12.95 -33.30 34.50
CA TRP A 231 12.15 -33.40 35.70
C TRP A 231 12.39 -34.81 36.25
N ARG A 232 13.00 -34.89 37.44
CA ARG A 232 13.09 -36.13 38.20
C ARG A 232 11.74 -36.28 38.90
N ARG A 233 10.83 -37.12 38.39
CA ARG A 233 9.70 -37.60 39.21
C ARG A 233 10.29 -38.63 40.17
N GLU A 234 10.50 -38.22 41.42
CA GLU A 234 10.56 -39.15 42.53
C GLU A 234 9.16 -39.74 42.71
N GLY A 235 8.95 -40.93 42.15
CA GLY A 235 7.86 -41.81 42.54
C GLY A 235 8.30 -42.57 43.78
N ALA A 236 7.83 -42.16 44.94
CA ALA A 236 7.91 -42.95 46.16
C ALA A 236 7.12 -44.25 45.96
N CYS A 237 7.83 -45.38 45.90
CA CYS A 237 7.25 -46.71 45.90
C CYS A 237 7.04 -47.11 47.37
N ALA A 238 5.80 -47.09 47.83
CA ALA A 238 5.40 -47.72 49.07
C ALA A 238 5.08 -49.20 48.79
N THR A 239 5.92 -50.11 49.29
CA THR A 239 5.51 -51.47 49.66
C THR A 239 6.26 -51.87 50.92
N SER A 240 5.52 -52.01 52.01
CA SER A 240 5.96 -52.70 53.23
C SER A 240 5.67 -54.20 53.11
N PRO A 241 6.45 -55.08 53.74
CA PRO A 241 5.94 -56.34 54.27
C PRO A 241 5.13 -56.11 55.56
#